data_AF-A0A2U9ID60-F1
#
_entry.id   AF-A0A2U9ID60-F1
#
_cell.length_a   1.000
_cell.length_b   1.000
_cell.length_c   1.000
_cell.angle_alpha   90.00
_cell.angle_beta   90.00
_cell.angle_gamma   90.00
#
_symmetry.space_group_name_H-M   'P 1'
#
loop_
_entity.id
_entity.type
_entity.pdbx_description
1 polymer ?
#
loop_
_entity_poly.entity_id
_entity_poly.type
_entity_poly.pdbx_seq_one_letter_code
_entity_poly.pdbx_strand_id
1 'polypeptide(L)' 'MNYKNYPISLVLSYTIVTFILSVVGVKDFRIYVLLFAVASILNEIAFYPFPRPSNYVISGITLIWIIASVYYILGILGVV' A
#
# COMPACT_ATOMS: atom_id res chain seq x y z
N MET A 1 -1.87 20.72 -4.65
CA MET A 1 -2.43 19.44 -4.14
C MET A 1 -2.30 19.44 -2.63
N ASN A 2 -3.39 19.18 -1.92
CA ASN A 2 -3.50 19.41 -0.48
C ASN A 2 -2.96 18.18 0.29
N TYR A 3 -1.66 18.19 0.60
CA TYR A 3 -0.94 17.11 1.29
C TYR A 3 -1.57 16.66 2.60
N LYS A 4 -2.34 17.57 3.22
CA LYS A 4 -3.11 17.33 4.44
C LYS A 4 -4.10 16.17 4.30
N ASN A 5 -4.55 15.90 3.07
CA ASN A 5 -5.59 14.90 2.80
C ASN A 5 -5.04 13.54 2.37
N TYR A 6 -3.73 13.42 2.11
CA TYR A 6 -3.10 12.15 1.76
C TYR A 6 -3.33 11.04 2.80
N PRO A 7 -3.07 11.24 4.11
CA PRO A 7 -3.32 10.19 5.11
C PRO A 7 -4.80 9.80 5.21
N ILE A 8 -5.71 10.76 5.02
CA ILE A 8 -7.16 10.52 5.03
C ILE A 8 -7.56 9.67 3.82
N SER A 9 -7.04 9.98 2.63
CA SER A 9 -7.29 9.22 1.40
C SER A 9 -6.76 7.79 1.49
N LEU A 10 -5.57 7.63 2.07
CA LEU A 10 -4.93 6.33 2.29
C LEU A 10 -5.79 5.46 3.22
N VAL A 11 -6.25 6.01 4.35
CA VAL A 11 -7.12 5.31 5.32
C VAL A 11 -8.47 4.92 4.69
N LEU A 12 -9.08 5.80 3.90
CA LEU A 12 -10.32 5.48 3.17
C LEU A 12 -10.11 4.32 2.18
N SER A 13 -9.00 4.35 1.45
CA SER A 13 -8.67 3.30 0.48
C SER A 13 -8.48 1.94 1.16
N TYR A 14 -7.81 1.93 2.31
CA TYR A 14 -7.64 0.74 3.13
C TYR A 14 -8.96 0.22 3.70
N THR A 15 -9.84 1.12 4.11
CA THR A 15 -11.18 0.76 4.61
C THR A 15 -12.00 0.09 3.50
N ILE A 16 -11.96 0.63 2.29
CA ILE A 16 -12.64 0.08 1.11
C ILE A 16 -12.09 -1.31 0.76
N VAL A 17 -10.77 -1.48 0.71
CA VAL A 17 -10.13 -2.78 0.42
C VAL A 17 -10.53 -3.82 1.47
N THR A 18 -10.50 -3.46 2.75
CA THR A 18 -10.88 -4.34 3.86
C THR A 18 -12.35 -4.72 3.79
N PHE A 19 -13.23 -3.76 3.48
CA PHE A 19 -14.65 -4.01 3.32
C PHE A 19 -14.94 -4.96 2.16
N ILE A 20 -14.34 -4.73 0.99
CA ILE A 20 -14.52 -5.60 -0.18
C ILE A 20 -14.05 -7.02 0.13
N LEU A 21 -12.87 -7.19 0.76
CA LEU A 21 -12.37 -8.50 1.13
C LEU A 21 -13.27 -9.21 2.14
N SER A 22 -13.82 -8.46 3.11
CA SER A 22 -14.80 -8.98 4.06
C SER A 22 -16.08 -9.44 3.38
N VAL A 23 -16.59 -8.70 2.38
CA VAL A 23 -17.81 -9.05 1.64
C VAL A 23 -17.60 -10.27 0.75
N VAL A 24 -16.45 -10.35 0.07
CA VAL A 24 -16.11 -11.48 -0.81
C VAL A 24 -15.69 -12.73 0.01
N GLY A 25 -15.53 -12.60 1.33
CA GLY A 25 -15.16 -13.71 2.21
C GLY A 25 -13.69 -14.14 2.07
N VAL A 26 -12.87 -13.31 1.44
CA VAL A 26 -11.44 -13.58 1.24
C VAL A 26 -10.70 -13.21 2.53
N LYS A 27 -10.34 -14.24 3.31
CA LYS A 27 -9.57 -14.09 4.56
C LYS A 27 -8.07 -14.29 4.36
N ASP A 28 -7.64 -14.42 3.10
CA ASP A 28 -6.25 -14.68 2.76
C ASP A 28 -5.40 -13.44 2.99
N PHE A 29 -4.57 -13.48 4.03
CA PHE A 29 -3.70 -12.36 4.44
C PHE A 29 -2.81 -11.87 3.29
N ARG A 30 -2.44 -12.77 2.38
CA ARG A 30 -1.61 -12.46 1.20
C ARG A 30 -2.30 -11.51 0.22
N ILE A 31 -3.59 -11.76 -0.04
CA ILE A 31 -4.41 -10.94 -0.95
C ILE A 31 -4.65 -9.57 -0.31
N TYR A 32 -4.82 -9.52 1.01
CA TYR A 32 -4.92 -8.28 1.76
C TYR A 32 -3.70 -7.38 1.53
N VAL A 33 -2.49 -7.90 1.77
CA VAL A 33 -1.24 -7.13 1.61
C VAL A 33 -1.05 -6.65 0.17
N LEU A 34 -1.38 -7.49 -0.83
CA LEU A 34 -1.19 -7.16 -2.24
C LEU A 34 -2.12 -6.03 -2.69
N LEU A 35 -3.41 -6.10 -2.33
CA LEU A 35 -4.37 -5.03 -2.64
C LEU A 35 -4.04 -3.73 -1.90
N PHE A 36 -3.51 -3.84 -0.67
CA PHE A 36 -3.08 -2.69 0.13
C PHE A 36 -1.89 -1.97 -0.52
N ALA A 37 -0.90 -2.71 -1.02
CA ALA A 37 0.24 -2.16 -1.75
C ALA A 37 -0.21 -1.44 -3.03
N VAL A 38 -1.10 -2.06 -3.81
CA VAL A 38 -1.66 -1.45 -5.02
C VAL A 38 -2.43 -0.17 -4.70
N ALA A 39 -3.28 -0.18 -3.67
CA ALA A 39 -4.03 1.02 -3.24
C ALA A 39 -3.11 2.15 -2.77
N SER A 40 -1.97 1.81 -2.13
CA SER A 40 -0.96 2.78 -1.69
C SER A 40 -0.27 3.44 -2.88
N ILE A 41 0.14 2.66 -3.89
CA ILE A 41 0.78 3.16 -5.11
C ILE A 41 -0.19 4.06 -5.89
N LEU A 42 -1.46 3.65 -6.02
CA LEU A 42 -2.48 4.46 -6.70
C LEU A 42 -2.75 5.79 -5.98
N ASN A 43 -2.80 5.79 -4.63
CA ASN A 43 -2.89 7.03 -3.87
C ASN A 43 -1.66 7.90 -4.05
N GLU A 44 -0.47 7.30 -4.06
CA GLU A 44 0.77 8.04 -4.26
C GLU A 44 0.79 8.70 -5.64
N ILE A 45 0.44 7.98 -6.71
CA ILE A 45 0.34 8.57 -8.06
C ILE A 45 -0.73 9.65 -8.12
N ALA A 46 -1.89 9.45 -7.49
CA ALA A 46 -3.00 10.40 -7.48
C ALA A 46 -2.65 11.70 -6.75
N PHE A 47 -1.82 11.66 -5.70
CA PHE A 47 -1.42 12.84 -4.91
C PHE A 47 -0.03 13.40 -5.28
N TYR A 48 0.80 12.59 -5.93
CA TYR A 48 2.17 12.89 -6.37
C TYR A 48 2.39 12.48 -7.84
N PRO A 49 1.70 13.12 -8.80
CA PRO A 49 1.79 12.76 -10.22
C PRO A 49 3.14 13.10 -10.88
N PHE A 50 4.03 13.83 -10.20
CA PHE A 50 5.38 14.19 -10.66
C PHE A 50 6.36 14.18 -9.49
N PRO A 51 7.65 13.84 -9.71
CA PRO A 51 8.64 13.72 -8.65
C PRO A 51 8.97 15.12 -8.11
N ARG A 52 8.30 15.48 -7.01
CA ARG A 52 8.81 16.49 -6.07
C ARG A 52 9.91 15.83 -5.24
N PRO A 53 10.86 16.61 -4.66
CA PRO A 53 11.88 16.06 -3.78
C PRO A 53 11.23 15.13 -2.77
N SER A 54 11.65 13.87 -2.81
CA SER A 54 11.13 12.78 -1.98
C SER A 54 11.08 13.24 -0.54
N ASN A 55 9.90 13.20 0.05
CA ASN A 55 9.75 13.49 1.46
C ASN A 55 10.20 12.23 2.21
N TYR A 56 11.34 12.31 2.91
CA TYR A 56 12.03 11.15 3.49
C TYR A 56 11.13 10.25 4.35
N VAL A 57 10.13 10.84 5.02
CA VAL A 57 9.13 10.11 5.83
C VAL A 57 8.24 9.23 4.96
N ILE A 58 7.74 9.76 3.84
CA ILE A 58 6.87 9.02 2.92
C ILE A 58 7.67 7.92 2.23
N SER A 59 8.85 8.26 1.71
CA SER A 59 9.71 7.25 1.09
C SER A 59 10.16 6.17 2.08
N GLY A 60 10.39 6.49 3.35
CA GLY A 60 10.69 5.50 4.39
C GLY A 60 9.55 4.52 4.62
N ILE A 61 8.31 5.01 4.70
CA ILE A 61 7.12 4.16 4.85
C ILE A 61 6.95 3.28 3.61
N THR A 62 7.06 3.85 2.40
CA THR A 62 6.98 3.09 1.15
C THR A 62 8.09 2.03 1.06
N LEU A 63 9.32 2.35 1.49
CA LEU A 63 10.44 1.41 1.48
C LEU A 63 10.22 0.23 2.45
N ILE A 64 9.70 0.49 3.65
CA ILE A 64 9.37 -0.57 4.62
C ILE A 64 8.32 -1.52 4.04
N TRP A 65 7.31 -0.98 3.36
CA TRP A 65 6.29 -1.80 2.70
C TRP A 65 6.86 -2.60 1.52
N ILE A 66 7.73 -2.00 0.70
CA ILE A 66 8.42 -2.71 -0.39
C ILE A 66 9.28 -3.85 0.17
N ILE A 67 10.06 -3.61 1.23
CA ILE A 67 10.91 -4.63 1.87
C ILE A 67 10.03 -5.75 2.42
N ALA A 68 8.92 -5.42 3.08
CA ALA A 68 7.96 -6.42 3.55
C ALA A 68 7.40 -7.25 2.39
N SER A 69 6.97 -6.61 1.30
CA SER A 69 6.49 -7.31 0.11
C SER A 69 7.55 -8.23 -0.52
N VAL A 70 8.79 -7.79 -0.64
CA VAL A 70 9.91 -8.58 -1.18
C VAL A 70 10.23 -9.78 -0.29
N TYR A 71 10.30 -9.57 1.03
CA TYR A 71 10.50 -10.66 2.00
C TYR A 71 9.43 -11.76 1.84
N TYR A 72 8.17 -11.36 1.67
CA TYR A 72 7.08 -12.31 1.47
C TYR A 72 7.11 -13.01 0.11
N ILE A 73 7.53 -12.33 -0.96
CA ILE A 73 7.74 -12.96 -2.28
C ILE A 73 8.84 -14.02 -2.21
N LEU A 74 9.94 -13.73 -1.51
CA LEU A 74 11.01 -14.70 -1.27
C LEU A 74 10.51 -15.92 -0.49
N GLY A 75 9.60 -15.71 0.48
CA GLY A 75 8.92 -16.79 1.18
C GLY A 75 8.01 -17.65 0.29
N ILE A 76 7.34 -17.05 -0.70
CA ILE A 76 6.53 -17.79 -1.69
C ILE A 76 7.41 -18.63 -2.62
N LEU A 77 8.60 -18.13 -2.96
CA LEU A 77 9.58 -18.82 -3.80
C LEU A 77 10.38 -19.90 -3.04
N GLY A 78 10.14 -20.06 -1.72
CA GLY A 78 10.84 -21.02 -0.88
C GLY A 78 12.32 -20.70 -0.66
N VAL A 79 12.71 -19.45 -0.88
CA VAL A 79 14.09 -18.97 -0.69
C VAL A 79 14.36 -18.67 0.79
N VAL A 80 13.31 -18.36 1.56
CA VAL A 80 13.28 -18.12 3.01
C VAL A 80 12.06 -18.81 3.59
#